data_AF-A0A379WY55-F1
#
_entry.id   AF-A0A379WY55-F1
#
_cell.length_a   1.000
_cell.length_b   1.000
_cell.length_c   1.000
_cell.angle_alpha   90.00
_cell.angle_beta   90.00
_cell.angle_gamma   90.00
#
_symmetry.space_group_name_H-M   'P 1'
#
loop_
_entity.id
_entity.type
_entity.pdbx_description
1 polymer ?
#
loop_
_entity_poly.entity_id
_entity_poly.type
_entity_poly.pdbx_seq_one_letter_code
_entity_poly.pdbx_strand_id
1 'polypeptide(L)'
;MWAVTHKTRYAWASENKKQVNYVPGTPCAPDKQNGIWIVQAHEWGKYVGRADFEFRNGEMKMVNYQLIPVNLKKKVTWDNGKSERVLYTPEIAENPQMLSLLTPFQNKGKAQLEGENW
;
A
#
# COMPACT_ATOMS: atom_id res chain seq x y z
N MET A 1 26.14 -8.34 8.89
CA MET A 1 25.18 -7.67 7.97
C MET A 1 23.78 -7.94 8.49
N TRP A 2 23.20 -7.03 9.26
CA TRP A 2 21.88 -7.20 9.85
C TRP A 2 20.81 -6.82 8.84
N ALA A 3 20.00 -7.79 8.41
CA ALA A 3 18.82 -7.53 7.62
C ALA A 3 17.81 -6.75 8.49
N VAL A 4 17.50 -5.51 8.10
CA VAL A 4 16.38 -4.78 8.69
C VAL A 4 15.09 -5.46 8.21
N THR A 5 14.60 -6.43 8.97
CA THR A 5 13.28 -7.01 8.77
C THR A 5 12.23 -5.94 9.11
N HIS A 6 11.79 -5.20 8.10
CA HIS A 6 10.67 -4.26 8.19
C HIS A 6 9.37 -5.03 8.43
N LYS A 7 9.09 -5.39 9.69
CA LYS A 7 7.78 -5.92 10.09
C LYS A 7 6.75 -4.80 9.97
N THR A 8 5.88 -4.90 8.96
CA THR A 8 4.78 -4.00 8.61
C THR A 8 3.84 -3.71 9.79
N ARG A 9 3.41 -2.44 9.95
CA ARG A 9 2.65 -1.88 11.09
C ARG A 9 1.30 -1.25 10.67
N TYR A 10 0.45 -1.94 9.91
CA TYR A 10 -0.71 -1.28 9.23
C TYR A 10 -2.07 -1.88 9.55
N ALA A 11 -2.11 -3.13 10.02
CA ALA A 11 -3.31 -3.85 10.38
C ALA A 11 -3.14 -4.47 11.77
N TRP A 12 -4.24 -4.58 12.52
CA TRP A 12 -4.26 -5.15 13.86
C TRP A 12 -4.99 -6.49 13.87
N ALA A 13 -4.38 -7.49 14.51
CA ALA A 13 -4.94 -8.82 14.67
C ALA A 13 -5.91 -8.90 15.87
N SER A 14 -5.68 -8.06 16.89
CA SER A 14 -6.59 -7.77 18.00
C SER A 14 -6.16 -6.45 18.65
N GLU A 15 -6.91 -5.97 19.65
CA GLU A 15 -6.56 -4.75 20.39
C GLU A 15 -5.11 -4.82 20.89
N ASN A 16 -4.32 -3.79 20.57
CA ASN A 16 -2.89 -3.70 20.85
C ASN A 16 -2.01 -4.86 20.32
N LYS A 17 -2.53 -5.75 19.46
CA LYS A 17 -1.80 -6.86 18.84
C LYS A 17 -1.66 -6.70 17.33
N LYS A 18 -0.42 -6.53 16.90
CA LYS A 18 -0.05 -6.23 15.52
C LYS A 18 -0.26 -7.44 14.60
N GLN A 19 -0.78 -7.20 13.40
CA GLN A 19 -0.70 -8.18 12.33
C GLN A 19 0.65 -8.06 11.63
N VAL A 20 1.51 -9.05 11.83
CA VAL A 20 2.80 -9.15 11.14
C VAL A 20 2.54 -9.82 9.78
N ASN A 21 2.99 -9.21 8.68
CA ASN A 21 2.81 -9.68 7.30
C ASN A 21 1.36 -9.56 6.79
N TYR A 22 0.84 -8.34 6.78
CA TYR A 22 -0.45 -8.05 6.13
C TYR A 22 -0.42 -8.44 4.64
N VAL A 23 -1.45 -9.15 4.19
CA VAL A 23 -1.60 -9.60 2.81
C VAL A 23 -2.43 -8.56 2.04
N PRO A 24 -1.93 -7.99 0.93
CA PRO A 24 -2.70 -7.04 0.15
C PRO A 24 -4.06 -7.61 -0.28
N GLY A 25 -5.12 -6.82 -0.11
CA GLY A 25 -6.49 -7.20 -0.45
C GLY A 25 -7.27 -7.94 0.64
N THR A 26 -6.65 -8.33 1.75
CA THR A 26 -7.39 -8.88 2.91
C THR A 26 -8.01 -7.77 3.77
N PRO A 27 -9.02 -8.04 4.61
CA PRO A 27 -9.56 -7.05 5.54
C PRO A 27 -8.48 -6.45 6.46
N CYS A 28 -8.59 -5.16 6.77
CA CYS A 28 -7.67 -4.43 7.63
C CYS A 28 -8.45 -3.79 8.78
N ALA A 29 -8.16 -4.19 10.02
CA ALA A 29 -8.69 -3.49 11.20
C ALA A 29 -7.70 -2.37 11.62
N PRO A 30 -8.13 -1.10 11.68
CA PRO A 30 -7.31 0.00 12.18
C PRO A 30 -7.24 -0.01 13.72
N ASP A 31 -6.27 0.70 14.29
CA ASP A 31 -6.18 0.82 15.76
C ASP A 31 -7.25 1.77 16.27
N LYS A 32 -7.68 1.58 17.52
CA LYS A 32 -8.54 2.53 18.22
C LYS A 32 -8.04 2.73 19.65
N GLN A 33 -7.62 3.95 19.97
CA GLN A 33 -7.12 4.30 21.30
C GLN A 33 -7.85 5.53 21.82
N ASN A 34 -8.36 5.47 23.05
CA ASN A 34 -9.12 6.56 23.68
C ASN A 34 -10.26 7.11 22.80
N GLY A 35 -10.95 6.23 22.08
CA GLY A 35 -12.05 6.62 21.19
C GLY A 35 -11.62 7.13 19.81
N ILE A 36 -10.32 7.32 19.55
CA ILE A 36 -9.78 7.88 18.30
C ILE A 36 -9.22 6.75 17.43
N TRP A 37 -9.56 6.76 16.14
CA TRP A 37 -9.02 5.82 15.17
C TRP A 37 -7.64 6.24 14.67
N ILE A 38 -6.69 5.31 14.65
CA ILE A 38 -5.31 5.52 14.17
C ILE A 38 -5.08 4.62 12.96
N VAL A 39 -4.73 5.24 11.83
CA VAL A 39 -4.59 4.57 10.53
C VAL A 39 -3.22 4.84 9.91
N GLN A 40 -2.66 3.87 9.18
CA GLN A 40 -1.44 4.06 8.40
C GLN A 40 -1.50 3.25 7.09
N ALA A 41 -1.35 3.93 5.95
CA ALA A 41 -1.41 3.32 4.62
C ALA A 41 -0.03 2.88 4.08
N HIS A 42 0.80 2.31 4.96
CA HIS A 42 2.16 1.89 4.63
C HIS A 42 3.05 3.02 4.08
N GLU A 43 3.74 2.78 2.97
CA GLU A 43 4.80 3.60 2.39
C GLU A 43 4.70 3.58 0.85
N TRP A 44 5.40 4.51 0.19
CA TRP A 44 5.60 4.59 -1.27
C TRP A 44 4.34 4.61 -2.13
N GLY A 45 3.18 4.93 -1.55
CA GLY A 45 1.90 4.83 -2.25
C GLY A 45 1.48 3.39 -2.55
N LYS A 46 2.01 2.39 -1.82
CA LYS A 46 1.61 0.97 -1.97
C LYS A 46 0.11 0.75 -1.75
N TYR A 47 -0.50 1.58 -0.90
CA TYR A 47 -1.93 1.53 -0.60
C TYR A 47 -2.53 2.93 -0.56
N VAL A 48 -3.81 3.00 -0.90
CA VAL A 48 -4.70 4.07 -0.47
C VAL A 48 -5.50 3.55 0.73
N GLY A 49 -5.34 4.19 1.90
CA GLY A 49 -6.16 3.91 3.07
C GLY A 49 -7.52 4.60 2.93
N ARG A 50 -8.61 3.82 2.98
CA ARG A 50 -9.97 4.34 2.88
C ARG A 50 -10.73 4.06 4.17
N ALA A 51 -11.15 5.11 4.84
CA ALA A 51 -12.01 5.06 6.01
C ALA A 51 -13.38 5.64 5.65
N ASP A 52 -14.41 4.81 5.68
CA ASP A 52 -15.79 5.23 5.46
C ASP A 52 -16.43 5.50 6.84
N PHE A 53 -17.00 6.70 7.00
CA PHE A 53 -17.63 7.14 8.25
C PHE A 53 -19.09 7.52 8.03
N GLU A 54 -19.92 7.25 9.02
CA GLU A 54 -21.25 7.85 9.19
C GLU A 54 -21.19 8.92 10.28
N PHE A 55 -21.86 10.05 10.05
CA PHE A 55 -21.97 11.13 11.00
C PHE A 55 -23.44 11.43 11.31
N ARG A 56 -23.80 11.40 12.59
CA ARG A 56 -25.16 11.68 13.04
C ARG A 56 -25.15 12.29 14.44
N ASN A 57 -25.87 13.39 14.64
CA ASN A 57 -26.05 14.03 15.95
C ASN A 57 -24.74 14.37 16.69
N GLY A 58 -23.68 14.74 15.97
CA GLY A 58 -22.38 15.03 16.57
C GLY A 58 -21.49 13.81 16.80
N GLU A 59 -22.01 12.60 16.56
CA GLU A 59 -21.25 11.35 16.67
C GLU A 59 -20.70 10.92 15.31
N MET A 60 -19.41 10.54 15.29
CA MET A 60 -18.73 10.00 14.11
C MET A 60 -18.43 8.51 14.33
N LYS A 61 -18.95 7.67 13.45
CA LYS A 61 -18.77 6.21 13.51
C LYS A 61 -18.09 5.72 12.25
N MET A 62 -16.93 5.08 12.40
CA MET A 62 -16.29 4.38 11.29
C MET A 62 -17.11 3.13 10.98
N VAL A 63 -17.62 3.03 9.76
CA VAL A 63 -18.42 1.89 9.30
C VAL A 63 -17.60 0.88 8.51
N ASN A 64 -16.51 1.33 7.88
CA ASN A 64 -15.60 0.46 7.15
C ASN A 64 -14.19 1.07 7.09
N TYR A 65 -13.18 0.21 7.07
CA TYR A 65 -11.81 0.59 6.77
C TYR A 65 -11.14 -0.47 5.90
N GLN A 66 -10.36 -0.01 4.92
CA GLN A 66 -9.61 -0.89 4.04
C GLN A 66 -8.33 -0.24 3.52
N LEU A 67 -7.35 -1.09 3.20
CA LEU A 67 -6.16 -0.70 2.45
C LEU A 67 -6.30 -1.20 1.00
N ILE A 68 -6.53 -0.27 0.08
CA ILE A 68 -6.69 -0.57 -1.35
C ILE A 68 -5.30 -0.70 -1.98
N PRO A 69 -4.88 -1.89 -2.47
CA PRO A 69 -3.54 -2.09 -3.04
C PRO A 69 -3.40 -1.36 -4.38
N VAL A 70 -2.30 -0.62 -4.55
CA VAL A 70 -1.99 0.04 -5.83
C VAL A 70 -1.07 -0.86 -6.65
N ASN A 71 -1.66 -1.71 -7.50
CA ASN A 71 -0.97 -2.63 -8.41
C ASN A 71 0.13 -3.49 -7.76
N LEU A 72 -0.04 -3.86 -6.48
CA LEU A 72 0.91 -4.74 -5.78
C LEU A 72 0.91 -6.14 -6.39
N LYS A 73 2.09 -6.75 -6.50
CA LYS A 73 2.28 -8.08 -7.11
C LYS A 73 2.89 -9.09 -6.13
N LYS A 74 2.36 -10.31 -6.11
CA LYS A 74 2.98 -11.47 -5.44
C LYS A 74 3.87 -12.24 -6.41
N LYS A 75 4.95 -12.80 -5.89
CA LYS A 75 5.75 -13.78 -6.63
C LYS A 75 5.07 -15.15 -6.50
N VAL A 76 4.76 -15.77 -7.63
CA VAL A 76 4.26 -17.16 -7.68
C VAL A 76 5.34 -18.00 -8.33
N THR A 77 5.65 -19.14 -7.71
CA THR A 77 6.54 -20.15 -8.29
C THR A 77 5.69 -21.33 -8.71
N TRP A 78 5.81 -21.73 -9.96
CA TRP A 78 5.10 -22.85 -10.55
C TRP A 78 5.88 -24.14 -10.40
N ASP A 79 5.22 -25.28 -10.58
CA ASP A 79 5.81 -26.62 -10.44
C ASP A 79 6.97 -26.87 -11.43
N ASN A 80 6.98 -26.16 -12.56
CA ASN A 80 8.07 -26.21 -13.55
C ASN A 80 9.30 -25.36 -13.18
N GLY A 81 9.35 -24.81 -11.96
CA GLY A 81 10.42 -23.96 -11.46
C GLY A 81 10.40 -22.50 -11.97
N LYS A 82 9.48 -22.14 -12.86
CA LYS A 82 9.33 -20.76 -13.32
C LYS A 82 8.69 -19.90 -12.24
N SER A 83 9.10 -18.63 -12.18
CA SER A 83 8.52 -17.64 -11.28
C SER A 83 7.92 -16.48 -12.06
N GLU A 84 6.77 -16.01 -11.62
CA GLU A 84 6.11 -14.82 -12.18
C GLU A 84 5.58 -13.87 -11.10
N ARG A 85 5.26 -12.64 -11.52
CA ARG A 85 4.68 -11.60 -10.66
C ARG A 85 3.24 -11.36 -11.07
N VAL A 86 2.30 -11.83 -10.26
CA VAL A 86 0.86 -11.64 -10.48
C VAL A 86 0.29 -10.60 -9.54
N LEU A 87 -0.70 -9.84 -9.98
CA LEU A 87 -1.37 -8.83 -9.16
C LEU A 87 -2.15 -9.48 -8.00
N TYR A 88 -2.22 -8.79 -6.86
CA TYR A 88 -3.07 -9.20 -5.74
C TYR A 88 -4.56 -8.88 -5.99
N THR A 89 -4.84 -7.82 -6.72
CA THR A 89 -6.18 -7.30 -7.02
C THR A 89 -6.26 -6.96 -8.52
N PRO A 90 -7.45 -6.66 -9.07
CA PRO A 90 -7.56 -6.18 -10.44
C PRO A 90 -6.62 -4.99 -10.72
N GLU A 91 -6.13 -4.90 -11.95
CA GLU A 91 -5.23 -3.84 -12.37
C GLU A 91 -5.93 -2.47 -12.34
N ILE A 92 -5.22 -1.47 -11.83
CA ILE A 92 -5.62 -0.08 -11.87
C ILE A 92 -4.84 0.56 -13.02
N ALA A 93 -5.55 1.01 -14.05
CA ALA A 93 -4.94 1.68 -15.19
C ALA A 93 -4.22 2.96 -14.74
N GLU A 94 -3.04 3.20 -15.32
CA GLU A 94 -2.31 4.45 -15.10
C GLU A 94 -3.09 5.63 -15.68
N ASN A 95 -3.22 6.71 -14.91
CA ASN A 95 -3.94 7.88 -15.36
C ASN A 95 -3.13 8.62 -16.46
N PRO A 96 -3.68 8.86 -17.66
CA PRO A 96 -2.93 9.48 -18.77
C PRO A 96 -2.43 10.90 -18.48
N GLN A 97 -3.20 11.71 -17.74
CA GLN A 97 -2.78 13.07 -17.37
C GLN A 97 -1.60 13.03 -16.41
N MET A 98 -1.62 12.09 -15.46
CA MET A 98 -0.49 11.88 -14.54
C MET A 98 0.75 11.37 -15.27
N LEU A 99 0.61 10.46 -16.23
CA LEU A 99 1.73 10.03 -17.07
C LEU A 99 2.33 11.20 -17.84
N SER A 100 1.49 12.03 -18.48
CA SER A 100 1.95 13.23 -19.19
C SER A 100 2.68 14.21 -18.27
N LEU A 101 2.19 14.40 -17.05
CA LEU A 101 2.79 15.30 -16.06
C LEU A 101 4.14 14.78 -15.56
N LEU A 102 4.26 13.47 -15.27
CA LEU A 102 5.42 12.88 -14.60
C LEU A 102 6.52 12.42 -15.56
N THR A 103 6.19 12.09 -16.81
CA THR A 103 7.17 11.57 -17.81
C THR A 103 8.39 12.49 -18.01
N PRO A 104 8.24 13.82 -18.14
CA PRO A 104 9.40 14.70 -18.29
C PRO A 104 10.37 14.63 -17.10
N PHE A 105 9.85 14.51 -15.87
CA PHE A 105 10.67 14.37 -14.66
C PHE A 105 11.36 13.02 -14.60
N GLN A 106 10.66 11.94 -14.97
CA GLN A 106 11.24 10.60 -15.05
C GLN A 106 12.41 10.55 -16.04
N ASN A 107 12.25 11.15 -17.22
CA ASN A 107 13.29 11.19 -18.24
C ASN A 107 14.50 12.02 -17.80
N LYS A 108 14.25 13.19 -17.19
CA LYS A 108 15.33 14.02 -16.64
C LYS A 108 16.09 13.30 -15.53
N GLY A 109 15.37 12.61 -14.63
CA GLY A 109 15.98 11.82 -13.56
C GLY A 109 16.88 10.71 -14.11
N LYS A 110 16.41 9.98 -15.13
CA LYS A 110 17.24 8.97 -15.83
C LYS A 110 18.51 9.57 -16.42
N ALA A 111 18.40 10.65 -17.19
CA ALA A 111 19.55 11.30 -17.83
C ALA A 111 20.61 11.77 -16.81
N GLN A 112 20.19 12.22 -15.63
CA GLN A 112 21.10 12.62 -14.56
C GLN A 112 21.79 11.44 -13.86
N LEU A 113 21.10 10.32 -13.69
CA LEU A 113 21.66 9.11 -13.10
C LEU A 113 22.55 8.33 -14.09
N GLU A 114 22.25 8.43 -15.38
CA GLU A 114 23.00 7.85 -16.48
C GLU A 114 24.09 8.79 -17.01
N GLY A 115 24.29 9.94 -16.34
CA GLY A 115 25.11 11.07 -16.81
C GLY A 115 26.40 10.67 -17.50
N GLU A 116 26.47 11.07 -18.77
CA GLU A 116 27.66 11.43 -19.57
C GLU A 116 28.98 10.87 -19.03
N ASN A 117 29.44 9.79 -19.67
CA ASN A 117 30.81 9.29 -19.56
C ASN A 117 31.78 10.48 -19.73
N TRP A 118 32.43 10.89 -18.64
CA TRP A 118 33.69 11.63 -18.69
C TRP A 118 34.84 10.65 -18.89
#